data_AF-B7Q236-F1
#
_entry.id   AF-B7Q236-F1
#
_cell.length_a   1.000
_cell.length_b   1.000
_cell.length_c   1.000
_cell.angle_alpha   90.00
_cell.angle_beta   90.00
_cell.angle_gamma   90.00
#
_symmetry.space_group_name_H-M   'P 1'
#
loop_
_entity.id
_entity.type
_entity.pdbx_description
1 polymer ?
#
loop_
_entity_poly.entity_id
_entity_poly.type
_entity_poly.pdbx_seq_one_letter_code
_entity_poly.pdbx_strand_id
1 'polypeptide(L)'
;ETVSSAALSGNLDNAEGGFDAIMQSIVCKDYPSLSQIVSVVQRSKINLIFAVPEGAYDVYRQLSAFIDGSSVGKLVGDSSNIVHLVRDQYYKIRSEVVLKDNAPWFLRVNYSSKCLSGTGAKNKQQTNACGGIRVGDEVEFQVSVELVNCPADASSHVFRISPVGVNEYVEVQVEPICSCDCEAPQRTETNSSRCNGRGSSACGVCSCDPNFYGKQCECLDTELQLHKALCQA
;
A
#
# COMPACT_ATOMS: atom_id res chain seq x y z
N GLU A 1 -22.52 -22.64 26.55
CA GLU A 1 -21.65 -22.63 27.74
C GLU A 1 -21.09 -21.22 27.90
N THR A 2 -21.34 -20.56 29.02
CA THR A 2 -21.52 -19.09 29.00
C THR A 2 -20.77 -18.35 30.12
N VAL A 3 -19.44 -18.43 30.14
CA VAL A 3 -18.54 -17.71 31.07
C VAL A 3 -18.54 -18.24 32.50
N SER A 4 -19.70 -18.46 33.13
CA SER A 4 -19.79 -18.90 34.54
C SER A 4 -19.23 -20.29 34.82
N SER A 5 -19.09 -21.13 33.79
CA SER A 5 -18.53 -22.48 33.88
C SER A 5 -17.03 -22.53 33.58
N ALA A 6 -16.39 -21.41 33.21
CA ALA A 6 -14.98 -21.38 32.89
C ALA A 6 -14.13 -21.32 34.18
N ALA A 7 -13.13 -22.19 34.29
CA ALA A 7 -12.16 -22.19 35.37
C ALA A 7 -10.88 -21.43 34.97
N LEU A 8 -10.23 -20.77 35.93
CA LEU A 8 -8.92 -20.16 35.72
C LEU A 8 -7.82 -21.23 35.78
N SER A 9 -6.83 -21.09 34.90
CA SER A 9 -5.59 -21.88 34.91
C SER A 9 -4.41 -20.95 35.27
N GLY A 10 -3.25 -21.54 35.54
CA GLY A 10 -1.99 -20.81 35.74
C GLY A 10 -0.88 -21.34 34.84
N ASN A 11 0.10 -20.48 34.58
CA ASN A 11 1.38 -20.75 33.92
C ASN A 11 2.55 -20.47 34.88
N LEU A 12 3.77 -20.77 34.44
CA LEU A 12 4.98 -20.67 35.26
C LEU A 12 5.61 -19.26 35.20
N ASP A 13 5.43 -18.57 34.08
CA ASP A 13 5.97 -17.26 33.78
C ASP A 13 4.89 -16.19 33.75
N ASN A 14 5.29 -14.95 33.48
CA ASN A 14 4.38 -13.80 33.37
C ASN A 14 3.94 -13.51 31.93
N ALA A 15 4.50 -14.22 30.95
CA ALA A 15 4.16 -14.07 29.55
C ALA A 15 3.01 -15.00 29.19
N GLU A 16 2.01 -14.46 28.49
CA GLU A 16 0.81 -15.21 28.10
C GLU A 16 0.78 -15.48 26.59
N GLY A 17 0.13 -16.57 26.20
CA GLY A 17 -0.09 -16.99 24.81
C GLY A 17 -1.17 -16.22 24.05
N GLY A 18 -1.35 -14.92 24.33
CA GLY A 18 -2.48 -14.15 23.79
C GLY A 18 -2.48 -14.01 22.26
N PHE A 19 -1.31 -13.93 21.64
CA PHE A 19 -1.21 -13.84 20.18
C PHE A 19 -1.57 -15.14 19.48
N ASP A 20 -1.37 -16.27 20.13
CA ASP A 20 -1.80 -17.57 19.62
C ASP A 20 -3.29 -17.66 19.62
N ALA A 21 -3.93 -17.27 20.71
CA ALA A 21 -5.37 -17.19 20.75
C ALA A 21 -5.92 -16.28 19.63
N ILE A 22 -5.29 -15.12 19.38
CA ILE A 22 -5.66 -14.24 18.27
C ILE A 22 -5.49 -14.95 16.92
N MET A 23 -4.35 -15.57 16.64
CA MET A 23 -4.10 -16.20 15.34
C MET A 23 -4.88 -17.49 15.14
N GLN A 24 -5.11 -18.27 16.19
CA GLN A 24 -5.99 -19.43 16.19
C GLN A 24 -7.43 -19.04 15.90
N SER A 25 -7.90 -17.93 16.48
CA SER A 25 -9.25 -17.42 16.23
C SER A 25 -9.49 -16.99 14.77
N ILE A 26 -8.43 -16.75 13.99
CA ILE A 26 -8.53 -16.25 12.62
C ILE A 26 -8.09 -17.30 11.57
N VAL A 27 -7.00 -18.03 11.78
CA VAL A 27 -6.34 -18.86 10.75
C VAL A 27 -5.87 -20.24 11.23
N CYS A 28 -6.04 -20.61 12.50
CA CYS A 28 -5.62 -21.91 13.07
C CYS A 28 -4.13 -22.28 12.81
N LYS A 29 -3.18 -21.55 13.43
CA LYS A 29 -1.72 -21.76 13.29
C LYS A 29 -0.95 -21.56 14.61
N ASP A 30 0.24 -22.14 14.70
CA ASP A 30 1.20 -22.02 15.83
C ASP A 30 1.67 -20.56 16.09
N TYR A 31 2.48 -20.34 17.14
CA TYR A 31 2.89 -19.02 17.63
C TYR A 31 3.29 -18.05 16.51
N PRO A 32 2.54 -16.94 16.32
CA PRO A 32 2.77 -16.07 15.19
C PRO A 32 3.84 -15.02 15.47
N SER A 33 4.55 -14.61 14.43
CA SER A 33 5.32 -13.36 14.49
C SER A 33 4.39 -12.14 14.44
N LEU A 34 4.86 -10.98 14.92
CA LEU A 34 4.11 -9.73 14.84
C LEU A 34 3.70 -9.41 13.39
N SER A 35 4.59 -9.65 12.43
CA SER A 35 4.29 -9.44 11.00
C SER A 35 3.15 -10.35 10.49
N GLN A 36 3.04 -11.58 11.01
CA GLN A 36 1.92 -12.46 10.67
C GLN A 36 0.60 -11.95 11.25
N ILE A 37 0.59 -11.47 12.50
CA ILE A 37 -0.59 -10.87 13.11
C ILE A 37 -1.04 -9.64 12.32
N VAL A 38 -0.12 -8.71 12.04
CA VAL A 38 -0.39 -7.51 11.22
C VAL A 38 -1.00 -7.91 9.88
N SER A 39 -0.37 -8.87 9.20
CA SER A 39 -0.83 -9.33 7.88
C SER A 39 -2.25 -9.92 7.95
N VAL A 40 -2.54 -10.75 8.95
CA VAL A 40 -3.83 -11.41 9.09
C VAL A 40 -4.93 -10.43 9.49
N VAL A 41 -4.66 -9.53 10.43
CA VAL A 41 -5.59 -8.47 10.85
C VAL A 41 -5.93 -7.57 9.66
N GLN A 42 -4.94 -7.14 8.89
CA GLN A 42 -5.15 -6.29 7.71
C GLN A 42 -5.87 -7.01 6.57
N ARG A 43 -5.55 -8.29 6.31
CA ARG A 43 -6.20 -9.09 5.25
C ARG A 43 -7.64 -9.44 5.60
N SER A 44 -7.89 -9.74 6.86
CA SER A 44 -9.22 -10.13 7.35
C SER A 44 -10.08 -8.93 7.77
N LYS A 45 -9.52 -7.71 7.68
CA LYS A 45 -10.18 -6.44 8.00
C LYS A 45 -10.78 -6.42 9.41
N ILE A 46 -10.07 -7.03 10.36
CA ILE A 46 -10.50 -7.13 11.76
C ILE A 46 -10.08 -5.87 12.51
N ASN A 47 -10.96 -5.37 13.39
CA ASN A 47 -10.58 -4.35 14.37
C ASN A 47 -10.19 -5.02 15.69
N LEU A 48 -8.96 -4.77 16.16
CA LEU A 48 -8.40 -5.40 17.35
C LEU A 48 -8.48 -4.44 18.56
N ILE A 49 -8.99 -4.92 19.69
CA ILE A 49 -9.05 -4.13 20.93
C ILE A 49 -8.19 -4.81 21.99
N PHE A 50 -7.09 -4.17 22.36
CA PHE A 50 -6.25 -4.58 23.49
C PHE A 50 -6.80 -3.97 24.78
N ALA A 51 -7.53 -4.76 25.57
CA ALA A 51 -7.94 -4.40 26.92
C ALA A 51 -6.90 -4.95 27.92
N VAL A 52 -5.99 -4.09 28.39
CA VAL A 52 -4.79 -4.52 29.13
C VAL A 52 -4.68 -3.82 30.49
N PRO A 53 -4.10 -4.48 31.51
CA PRO A 53 -3.85 -3.84 32.79
C PRO A 53 -2.88 -2.66 32.66
N GLU A 54 -2.93 -1.73 33.62
CA GLU A 54 -2.14 -0.49 33.57
C GLU A 54 -0.63 -0.71 33.38
N GLY A 55 -0.05 -1.73 34.04
CA GLY A 55 1.38 -2.04 33.93
C GLY A 55 1.84 -2.48 32.53
N ALA A 56 0.93 -2.97 31.68
CA ALA A 56 1.25 -3.41 30.31
C ALA A 56 0.86 -2.37 29.24
N TYR A 57 0.19 -1.28 29.64
CA TYR A 57 -0.44 -0.34 28.72
C TYR A 57 0.55 0.26 27.70
N ASP A 58 1.71 0.73 28.15
CA ASP A 58 2.67 1.39 27.25
C ASP A 58 3.27 0.44 26.21
N VAL A 59 3.45 -0.85 26.55
CA VAL A 59 3.94 -1.88 25.63
C VAL A 59 2.91 -2.12 24.52
N TYR A 60 1.65 -2.34 24.90
CA TYR A 60 0.58 -2.57 23.93
C TYR A 60 0.24 -1.32 23.12
N ARG A 61 0.41 -0.11 23.68
CA ARG A 61 0.30 1.14 22.92
C ARG A 61 1.32 1.21 21.80
N GLN A 62 2.57 0.85 22.08
CA GLN A 62 3.62 0.82 21.04
C GLN A 62 3.33 -0.25 20.00
N LEU A 63 2.91 -1.44 20.43
CA LEU A 63 2.54 -2.51 19.51
C LEU A 63 1.37 -2.12 18.60
N SER A 64 0.34 -1.49 19.16
CA SER A 64 -0.84 -1.05 18.44
C SER A 64 -0.52 -0.07 17.32
N ALA A 65 0.54 0.73 17.46
CA ALA A 65 1.01 1.63 16.40
C ALA A 65 1.49 0.90 15.13
N PHE A 66 1.83 -0.39 15.23
CA PHE A 66 2.21 -1.22 14.07
C PHE A 66 1.05 -2.02 13.48
N ILE A 67 -0.10 -2.06 14.16
CA ILE A 67 -1.28 -2.84 13.74
C ILE A 67 -2.39 -1.87 13.40
N ASP A 68 -2.54 -1.56 12.11
CA ASP A 68 -3.67 -0.76 11.61
C ASP A 68 -5.01 -1.41 12.05
N GLY A 69 -5.95 -0.62 12.56
CA GLY A 69 -7.24 -1.12 13.05
C GLY A 69 -7.18 -1.67 14.48
N SER A 70 -6.05 -1.52 15.18
CA SER A 70 -5.95 -1.85 16.60
C SER A 70 -6.16 -0.63 17.51
N SER A 71 -6.63 -0.89 18.73
CA SER A 71 -6.79 0.11 19.78
C SER A 71 -6.42 -0.47 21.14
N VAL A 72 -6.11 0.38 22.11
CA VAL A 72 -5.70 -0.04 23.46
C VAL A 72 -6.53 0.68 24.51
N GLY A 73 -7.04 -0.06 25.48
CA GLY A 73 -7.75 0.46 26.64
C GLY A 73 -7.21 -0.13 27.94
N LYS A 74 -7.22 0.67 29.01
CA LYS A 74 -6.82 0.22 30.36
C LYS A 74 -7.96 -0.57 31.00
N LEU A 75 -7.69 -1.84 31.32
CA LEU A 75 -8.59 -2.72 32.05
C LEU A 75 -8.24 -2.66 33.54
N VAL A 76 -9.22 -2.39 34.40
CA VAL A 76 -9.01 -2.44 35.86
C VAL A 76 -8.97 -3.89 36.35
N GLY A 77 -8.38 -4.14 37.52
CA GLY A 77 -8.07 -5.52 37.98
C GLY A 77 -9.29 -6.44 38.13
N ASP A 78 -10.46 -5.89 38.45
CA ASP A 78 -11.72 -6.64 38.53
C ASP A 78 -12.47 -6.72 37.19
N SER A 79 -11.89 -6.16 36.12
CA SER A 79 -12.48 -6.05 34.79
C SER A 79 -13.85 -5.36 34.75
N SER A 80 -14.24 -4.62 35.79
CA SER A 80 -15.57 -3.99 35.90
C SER A 80 -15.84 -2.96 34.81
N ASN A 81 -14.79 -2.36 34.25
CA ASN A 81 -14.91 -1.36 33.20
C ASN A 81 -14.92 -1.93 31.76
N ILE A 82 -14.89 -3.25 31.57
CA ILE A 82 -14.78 -3.86 30.22
C ILE A 82 -15.90 -3.44 29.27
N VAL A 83 -17.13 -3.34 29.78
CA VAL A 83 -18.30 -2.95 28.96
C VAL A 83 -18.15 -1.53 28.43
N HIS A 84 -17.70 -0.60 29.29
CA HIS A 84 -17.44 0.78 28.88
C HIS A 84 -16.26 0.86 27.92
N LEU A 85 -15.18 0.13 28.19
CA LEU A 85 -13.99 0.08 27.34
C LEU A 85 -14.35 -0.37 25.91
N VAL A 86 -15.06 -1.49 25.76
CA VAL A 86 -15.46 -2.02 24.45
C VAL A 86 -16.35 -1.02 23.71
N ARG A 87 -17.32 -0.43 24.41
CA ARG A 87 -18.21 0.59 23.83
C ARG A 87 -17.46 1.82 23.35
N ASP A 88 -16.53 2.33 24.15
CA ASP A 88 -15.79 3.53 23.83
C ASP A 88 -14.79 3.29 22.68
N GLN A 89 -14.15 2.11 22.64
CA GLN A 89 -13.33 1.71 21.48
C GLN A 89 -14.17 1.53 20.22
N TYR A 90 -15.36 0.93 20.32
CA TYR A 90 -16.27 0.81 19.19
C TYR A 90 -16.67 2.18 18.62
N TYR A 91 -17.02 3.14 19.47
CA TYR A 91 -17.31 4.51 19.03
C TYR A 91 -16.10 5.19 18.41
N LYS A 92 -14.91 4.99 18.98
CA LYS A 92 -13.66 5.52 18.42
C LYS A 92 -13.42 4.99 17.00
N ILE A 93 -13.49 3.67 16.82
CA ILE A 93 -13.32 2.99 15.52
C ILE A 93 -14.34 3.50 14.51
N ARG A 94 -15.61 3.67 14.92
CA ARG A 94 -16.65 4.16 14.01
C ARG A 94 -16.57 5.65 13.69
N SER A 95 -15.89 6.42 14.52
CA SER A 95 -15.75 7.86 14.36
C SER A 95 -14.57 8.27 13.48
N GLU A 96 -13.77 7.31 13.03
CA GLU A 96 -12.58 7.57 12.24
C GLU A 96 -12.55 6.69 10.98
N VAL A 97 -12.38 7.32 9.84
CA VAL A 97 -12.17 6.63 8.56
C VAL A 97 -10.76 6.95 8.09
N VAL A 98 -9.94 5.91 7.95
CA VAL A 98 -8.58 5.99 7.41
C VAL A 98 -8.49 5.14 6.16
N LEU A 99 -8.15 5.75 5.02
CA LEU A 99 -7.92 5.02 3.78
C LEU A 99 -6.47 4.52 3.67
N LYS A 100 -6.33 3.29 3.18
CA LYS A 100 -5.05 2.66 2.84
C LYS A 100 -5.17 1.97 1.49
N ASP A 101 -4.05 1.91 0.78
CA ASP A 101 -3.91 1.15 -0.45
C ASP A 101 -2.83 0.07 -0.35
N ASN A 102 -2.89 -0.87 -1.27
CA ASN A 102 -1.83 -1.84 -1.53
C ASN A 102 -1.20 -1.60 -2.92
N ALA A 103 -1.07 -0.33 -3.34
CA ALA A 103 -0.51 -0.02 -4.64
C ALA A 103 0.94 -0.55 -4.77
N PRO A 104 1.32 -1.04 -5.96
CA PRO A 104 2.67 -1.49 -6.21
C PRO A 104 3.67 -0.31 -6.20
N TRP A 105 4.95 -0.64 -6.01
CA TRP A 105 6.05 0.33 -5.84
C TRP A 105 6.22 1.36 -6.96
N PHE A 106 5.73 1.06 -8.17
CA PHE A 106 5.82 1.94 -9.33
C PHE A 106 4.66 2.94 -9.45
N LEU A 107 3.69 2.87 -8.53
CA LEU A 107 2.62 3.85 -8.39
C LEU A 107 2.80 4.65 -7.09
N ARG A 108 2.58 5.96 -7.17
CA ARG A 108 2.47 6.84 -6.00
C ARG A 108 1.02 7.24 -5.83
N VAL A 109 0.46 6.91 -4.67
CA VAL A 109 -0.92 7.26 -4.29
C VAL A 109 -0.89 8.38 -3.26
N ASN A 110 -1.48 9.52 -3.59
CA ASN A 110 -1.60 10.67 -2.71
C ASN A 110 -3.06 10.90 -2.33
N TYR A 111 -3.29 11.19 -1.06
CA TYR A 111 -4.61 11.40 -0.51
C TYR A 111 -4.84 12.84 -0.08
N SER A 112 -6.06 13.30 -0.30
CA SER A 112 -6.58 14.52 0.29
C SER A 112 -8.04 14.30 0.66
N SER A 113 -8.47 14.89 1.76
CA SER A 113 -9.83 14.69 2.26
C SER A 113 -10.53 16.00 2.56
N LYS A 114 -11.85 15.96 2.47
CA LYS A 114 -12.76 17.01 2.91
C LYS A 114 -13.66 16.42 4.00
N CYS A 115 -13.12 16.36 5.21
CA CYS A 115 -13.87 15.84 6.35
C CYS A 115 -14.93 16.84 6.82
N LEU A 116 -16.10 16.35 7.22
CA LEU A 116 -17.12 17.14 7.90
C LEU A 116 -16.68 17.40 9.35
N SER A 117 -16.86 18.62 9.85
CA SER A 117 -16.83 18.89 11.29
C SER A 117 -17.64 20.13 11.64
N GLY A 118 -18.84 19.91 12.17
CA GLY A 118 -19.51 20.73 13.19
C GLY A 118 -19.97 22.14 12.85
N THR A 119 -19.19 22.96 12.14
CA THR A 119 -19.48 24.37 11.85
C THR A 119 -18.64 24.84 10.65
N GLY A 120 -19.03 24.45 9.45
CA GLY A 120 -18.41 24.91 8.20
C GLY A 120 -17.36 23.95 7.65
N ALA A 121 -17.43 23.69 6.35
CA ALA A 121 -16.50 22.83 5.63
C ALA A 121 -15.05 23.23 5.94
N LYS A 122 -14.24 22.29 6.45
CA LYS A 122 -12.79 22.49 6.43
C LYS A 122 -12.33 22.50 4.98
N ASN A 123 -11.39 23.40 4.68
CA ASN A 123 -10.66 23.37 3.42
C ASN A 123 -10.02 21.99 3.23
N LYS A 124 -9.88 21.56 1.98
CA LYS A 124 -9.23 20.31 1.59
C LYS A 124 -7.91 20.13 2.34
N GLN A 125 -7.77 19.04 3.08
CA GLN A 125 -6.57 18.72 3.86
C GLN A 125 -5.80 17.59 3.19
N GLN A 126 -4.48 17.66 3.20
CA GLN A 126 -3.64 16.58 2.69
C GLN A 126 -3.50 15.49 3.74
N THR A 127 -4.53 14.65 3.83
CA THR A 127 -4.63 13.53 4.77
C THR A 127 -5.46 12.41 4.14
N ASN A 128 -5.18 11.18 4.55
CA ASN A 128 -5.95 9.98 4.24
C ASN A 128 -6.92 9.60 5.36
N ALA A 129 -7.05 10.45 6.39
CA ALA A 129 -7.86 10.19 7.57
C ALA A 129 -8.89 11.30 7.83
N CYS A 130 -10.07 10.90 8.28
CA CYS A 130 -11.11 11.78 8.78
C CYS A 130 -11.62 11.25 10.13
N GLY A 131 -11.51 12.07 11.19
CA GLY A 131 -12.02 11.75 12.52
C GLY A 131 -13.28 12.54 12.88
N GLY A 132 -13.98 12.11 13.94
CA GLY A 132 -15.18 12.76 14.46
C GLY A 132 -16.46 12.48 13.66
N ILE A 133 -16.45 11.44 12.83
CA ILE A 133 -17.56 11.04 11.95
C ILE A 133 -18.68 10.38 12.77
N ARG A 134 -19.93 10.66 12.41
CA ARG A 134 -21.12 10.01 12.98
C ARG A 134 -21.80 9.13 11.94
N VAL A 135 -22.68 8.25 12.42
CA VAL A 135 -23.48 7.39 11.55
C VAL A 135 -24.35 8.27 10.64
N GLY A 136 -24.20 8.12 9.34
CA GLY A 136 -24.91 8.91 8.33
C GLY A 136 -24.14 10.13 7.82
N ASP A 137 -22.98 10.45 8.38
CA ASP A 137 -22.09 11.46 7.82
C ASP A 137 -21.41 10.92 6.55
N GLU A 138 -21.21 11.80 5.57
CA GLU A 138 -20.52 11.50 4.32
C GLU A 138 -19.19 12.26 4.27
N VAL A 139 -18.11 11.58 3.90
CA VAL A 139 -16.78 12.17 3.75
C VAL A 139 -16.26 11.93 2.34
N GLU A 140 -15.63 12.96 1.78
CA GLU A 140 -15.09 12.90 0.42
C GLU A 140 -13.56 12.83 0.47
N PHE A 141 -13.01 11.84 -0.23
CA PHE A 141 -11.58 11.68 -0.43
C PHE A 141 -11.24 11.88 -1.91
N GLN A 142 -10.32 12.80 -2.19
CA GLN A 142 -9.71 12.94 -3.50
C GLN A 142 -8.36 12.23 -3.50
N VAL A 143 -8.26 11.20 -4.32
CA VAL A 143 -7.07 10.37 -4.50
C VAL A 143 -6.40 10.72 -5.83
N SER A 144 -5.09 10.90 -5.81
CA SER A 144 -4.26 11.09 -7.01
C SER A 144 -3.32 9.91 -7.16
N VAL A 145 -3.35 9.25 -8.32
CA VAL A 145 -2.49 8.11 -8.64
C VAL A 145 -1.51 8.54 -9.74
N GLU A 146 -0.22 8.40 -9.46
CA GLU A 146 0.87 8.81 -10.36
C GLU A 146 1.74 7.60 -10.70
N LEU A 147 1.98 7.36 -12.00
CA LEU A 147 2.95 6.37 -12.47
C LEU A 147 4.36 6.96 -12.32
N VAL A 148 5.12 6.51 -11.33
CA VAL A 148 6.45 7.07 -11.04
C VAL A 148 7.57 6.34 -11.79
N ASN A 149 7.35 5.07 -12.12
CA ASN A 149 8.30 4.26 -12.87
C ASN A 149 7.53 3.33 -13.81
N CYS A 150 8.16 2.95 -14.92
CA CYS A 150 7.61 1.93 -15.80
C CYS A 150 7.96 0.53 -15.27
N PRO A 151 6.97 -0.31 -14.93
CA PRO A 151 7.24 -1.69 -14.53
C PRO A 151 7.80 -2.49 -15.70
N ALA A 152 8.64 -3.48 -15.42
CA ALA A 152 9.16 -4.40 -16.44
C ALA A 152 8.03 -5.20 -17.12
N ASP A 153 6.99 -5.53 -16.36
CA ASP A 153 5.74 -6.06 -16.87
C ASP A 153 4.71 -4.92 -17.00
N ALA A 154 4.49 -4.47 -18.23
CA ALA A 154 3.51 -3.45 -18.58
C ALA A 154 2.08 -4.00 -18.72
N SER A 155 1.80 -5.22 -18.22
CA SER A 155 0.45 -5.75 -18.12
C SER A 155 -0.46 -4.87 -17.25
N SER A 156 -1.77 -5.09 -17.36
CA SER A 156 -2.75 -4.42 -16.50
C SER A 156 -2.54 -4.83 -15.05
N HIS A 157 -2.33 -3.86 -14.17
CA HIS A 157 -2.19 -4.06 -12.73
C HIS A 157 -3.45 -3.63 -11.99
N VAL A 158 -3.78 -4.35 -10.92
CA VAL A 158 -4.94 -4.04 -10.08
C VAL A 158 -4.49 -3.85 -8.65
N PHE A 159 -4.87 -2.73 -8.06
CA PHE A 159 -4.72 -2.49 -6.63
C PHE A 159 -6.02 -1.99 -6.03
N ARG A 160 -6.09 -1.97 -4.70
CA ARG A 160 -7.30 -1.66 -3.94
C ARG A 160 -7.02 -0.54 -2.96
N ILE A 161 -7.98 0.37 -2.87
CA ILE A 161 -8.06 1.39 -1.85
C ILE A 161 -9.21 1.00 -0.92
N SER A 162 -8.94 0.90 0.38
CA SER A 162 -9.92 0.43 1.35
C SER A 162 -9.82 1.21 2.66
N PRO A 163 -10.93 1.43 3.38
CA PRO A 163 -10.85 1.86 4.76
C PRO A 163 -10.23 0.76 5.64
N VAL A 164 -9.52 1.17 6.67
CA VAL A 164 -9.00 0.24 7.69
C VAL A 164 -10.17 -0.40 8.45
N GLY A 165 -10.13 -1.73 8.63
CA GLY A 165 -11.13 -2.45 9.43
C GLY A 165 -12.52 -2.60 8.78
N VAL A 166 -12.60 -2.39 7.48
CA VAL A 166 -13.84 -2.44 6.67
C VAL A 166 -13.60 -3.33 5.44
N ASN A 167 -14.61 -4.10 5.03
CA ASN A 167 -14.47 -5.09 3.95
C ASN A 167 -14.64 -4.49 2.56
N GLU A 168 -15.30 -3.34 2.47
CA GLU A 168 -15.53 -2.58 1.25
C GLU A 168 -14.22 -1.96 0.74
N TYR A 169 -14.08 -1.93 -0.58
CA TYR A 169 -12.92 -1.37 -1.25
C TYR A 169 -13.30 -0.80 -2.60
N VAL A 170 -12.46 0.11 -3.10
CA VAL A 170 -12.44 0.56 -4.48
C VAL A 170 -11.31 -0.16 -5.18
N GLU A 171 -11.62 -0.85 -6.27
CA GLU A 171 -10.63 -1.50 -7.11
C GLU A 171 -10.20 -0.54 -8.23
N VAL A 172 -8.89 -0.37 -8.38
CA VAL A 172 -8.28 0.52 -9.37
C VAL A 172 -7.45 -0.33 -10.31
N GLN A 173 -7.91 -0.42 -11.56
CA GLN A 173 -7.18 -1.05 -12.66
C GLN A 173 -6.33 0.00 -13.37
N VAL A 174 -5.03 -0.27 -13.50
CA VAL A 174 -4.06 0.61 -14.13
C VAL A 174 -3.37 -0.14 -15.26
N GLU A 175 -3.42 0.46 -16.45
CA GLU A 175 -2.71 -0.01 -17.63
C GLU A 175 -1.56 0.97 -17.92
N PRO A 176 -0.32 0.63 -17.50
CA PRO A 176 0.82 1.54 -17.67
C PRO A 176 1.24 1.58 -19.14
N ILE A 177 1.29 2.77 -19.71
CA ILE A 177 1.78 2.99 -21.07
C ILE A 177 3.27 3.36 -20.98
N CYS A 178 4.13 2.40 -21.31
CA CYS A 178 5.58 2.51 -21.13
C CYS A 178 6.41 2.45 -22.41
N SER A 179 5.79 2.09 -23.53
CA SER A 179 6.39 2.07 -24.86
C SER A 179 5.48 2.75 -25.86
N CYS A 180 6.06 3.15 -26.98
CA CYS A 180 5.29 3.71 -28.09
C CYS A 180 4.93 2.62 -29.10
N ASP A 181 3.75 2.72 -29.72
CA ASP A 181 3.31 1.76 -30.76
C ASP A 181 4.31 1.62 -31.93
N CYS A 182 5.07 2.68 -32.25
CA CYS A 182 6.06 2.66 -33.32
C CYS A 182 7.37 1.95 -32.96
N GLU A 183 7.57 1.60 -31.68
CA GLU A 183 8.68 0.79 -31.19
C GLU A 183 8.35 -0.71 -31.20
N ALA A 184 7.10 -1.06 -31.52
CA ALA A 184 6.64 -2.44 -31.59
C ALA A 184 7.54 -3.24 -32.57
N PRO A 185 7.92 -4.49 -32.24
CA PRO A 185 8.83 -5.29 -33.07
C PRO A 185 8.39 -5.44 -34.54
N GLN A 186 7.08 -5.38 -34.81
CA GLN A 186 6.52 -5.48 -36.15
C GLN A 186 6.70 -4.19 -36.98
N ARG A 187 6.93 -3.05 -36.32
CA ARG A 187 7.15 -1.74 -36.95
C ARG A 187 8.62 -1.31 -36.92
N THR A 188 9.45 -2.03 -36.20
CA THR A 188 10.90 -1.86 -36.18
C THR A 188 11.51 -2.57 -37.38
N GLU A 189 12.17 -1.79 -38.24
CA GLU A 189 12.88 -2.33 -39.39
C GLU A 189 14.33 -2.66 -39.00
N THR A 190 14.66 -3.95 -38.92
CA THR A 190 16.04 -4.40 -38.68
C THR A 190 16.88 -4.27 -39.94
N ASN A 191 18.16 -3.92 -39.80
CA ASN A 191 19.06 -3.62 -40.92
C ASN A 191 18.46 -2.60 -41.91
N SER A 192 17.79 -1.57 -41.37
CA SER A 192 17.07 -0.59 -42.18
C SER A 192 18.02 0.14 -43.12
N SER A 193 17.61 0.31 -44.37
CA SER A 193 18.37 1.12 -45.34
C SER A 193 18.51 2.57 -44.89
N ARG A 194 17.57 3.07 -44.07
CA ARG A 194 17.63 4.40 -43.46
C ARG A 194 18.76 4.53 -42.43
N CYS A 195 19.21 3.41 -41.88
CA CYS A 195 20.30 3.29 -40.92
C CYS A 195 21.54 2.64 -41.57
N ASN A 196 21.75 2.86 -42.88
CA ASN A 196 22.86 2.30 -43.67
C ASN A 196 23.00 0.76 -43.61
N GLY A 197 21.93 0.04 -43.24
CA GLY A 197 21.98 -1.40 -43.00
C GLY A 197 22.84 -1.80 -41.79
N ARG A 198 23.14 -0.86 -40.88
CA ARG A 198 24.00 -1.01 -39.69
C ARG A 198 23.26 -0.71 -38.40
N GLY A 199 21.99 -1.09 -38.34
CA GLY A 199 21.14 -0.86 -37.18
C GLY A 199 19.67 -1.09 -37.48
N SER A 200 18.84 -0.86 -36.46
CA SER A 200 17.39 -0.91 -36.56
C SER A 200 16.79 0.49 -36.63
N SER A 201 15.68 0.66 -37.36
CA SER A 201 14.89 1.91 -37.34
C SER A 201 13.57 1.69 -36.63
N ALA A 202 13.32 2.46 -35.57
CA ALA A 202 12.06 2.50 -34.83
C ALA A 202 11.65 3.97 -34.64
N CYS A 203 10.36 4.29 -34.82
CA CYS A 203 9.83 5.65 -34.70
C CYS A 203 10.59 6.74 -35.50
N GLY A 204 11.26 6.37 -36.60
CA GLY A 204 12.04 7.29 -37.43
C GLY A 204 13.43 7.63 -36.87
N VAL A 205 13.87 6.97 -35.80
CA VAL A 205 15.21 7.06 -35.20
C VAL A 205 15.96 5.76 -35.46
N CYS A 206 17.29 5.84 -35.63
CA CYS A 206 18.16 4.69 -35.80
C CYS A 206 18.77 4.26 -34.45
N SER A 207 18.72 2.97 -34.15
CA SER A 207 19.51 2.32 -33.10
C SER A 207 20.61 1.51 -33.77
N CYS A 208 21.84 2.01 -33.70
CA CYS A 208 22.98 1.48 -34.44
C CYS A 208 23.57 0.23 -33.81
N ASP A 209 24.10 -0.64 -34.66
CA ASP A 209 24.85 -1.82 -34.24
C ASP A 209 26.12 -1.42 -33.47
N PRO A 210 26.70 -2.34 -32.65
CA PRO A 210 27.93 -2.05 -31.93
C PRO A 210 29.03 -1.50 -32.84
N ASN A 211 29.71 -0.45 -32.36
CA ASN A 211 30.76 0.32 -33.05
C ASN A 211 30.27 1.24 -34.18
N PHE A 212 28.97 1.34 -34.45
CA PHE A 212 28.41 2.33 -35.38
C PHE A 212 27.71 3.47 -34.66
N TYR A 213 27.87 4.69 -35.17
CA TYR A 213 27.29 5.91 -34.60
C TYR A 213 26.81 6.86 -35.70
N GLY A 214 26.16 7.95 -35.29
CA GLY A 214 25.57 8.94 -36.19
C GLY A 214 24.05 8.79 -36.30
N LYS A 215 23.41 9.76 -36.96
CA LYS A 215 21.94 9.77 -37.08
C LYS A 215 21.41 8.62 -37.95
N GLN A 216 22.25 8.10 -38.84
CA GLN A 216 21.95 7.02 -39.78
C GLN A 216 22.94 5.86 -39.66
N CYS A 217 23.72 5.77 -38.58
CA CYS A 217 24.74 4.72 -38.38
C CYS A 217 25.85 4.73 -39.45
N GLU A 218 26.20 5.92 -39.94
CA GLU A 218 27.19 6.15 -40.99
C GLU A 218 28.65 6.12 -40.50
N CYS A 219 28.88 6.22 -39.19
CA CYS A 219 30.22 6.36 -38.60
C CYS A 219 30.68 5.06 -37.94
N LEU A 220 31.95 4.68 -38.14
CA LEU A 220 32.59 3.55 -37.44
C LEU A 220 33.53 4.05 -36.33
N ASP A 221 33.52 3.40 -35.17
CA ASP A 221 34.27 3.80 -33.96
C ASP A 221 35.78 3.99 -34.21
N THR A 222 36.37 3.17 -35.09
CA THR A 222 37.81 3.25 -35.45
C THR A 222 38.16 4.46 -36.33
N GLU A 223 37.16 5.16 -36.89
CA GLU A 223 37.34 6.29 -37.81
C GLU A 223 36.92 7.64 -37.21
N LEU A 224 36.70 7.71 -35.88
CA LEU A 224 36.27 8.92 -35.17
C LEU A 224 37.20 10.14 -35.40
N GLN A 225 38.50 9.90 -35.65
CA GLN A 225 39.47 10.95 -35.98
C GLN A 225 39.32 11.50 -37.39
N LEU A 226 38.79 10.71 -38.34
CA LEU A 226 38.66 11.06 -39.76
C LEU A 226 37.36 11.85 -40.04
N HIS A 227 36.33 11.68 -39.21
CA HIS A 227 35.00 12.27 -39.41
C HIS A 227 34.53 13.15 -38.24
N LYS A 228 35.45 13.92 -37.61
CA LYS A 228 35.11 14.86 -36.51
C LYS A 228 33.95 15.82 -36.81
N ALA A 229 33.72 16.19 -38.07
CA ALA A 229 32.66 17.13 -38.47
C ALA A 229 31.29 16.47 -38.79
N LEU A 230 31.26 15.16 -39.05
CA LEU A 230 30.04 14.41 -39.41
C LEU A 230 29.54 13.52 -38.26
N CYS A 231 30.45 13.07 -37.40
CA CYS A 231 30.20 12.06 -36.37
C CYS A 231 30.25 12.62 -34.94
N GLN A 232 30.30 13.94 -34.76
CA GLN A 232 30.12 14.60 -33.46
C GLN A 232 28.79 15.35 -33.44
N ALA A 233 27.87 14.88 -32.60
CA ALA A 233 26.82 15.67 -31.98
C ALA A 233 26.75 15.25 -30.51
#